data_AF-A0A3B8LIF9-F1
#
_entry.id   AF-A0A3B8LIF9-F1
#
_cell.length_a   1.000
_cell.length_b   1.000
_cell.length_c   1.000
_cell.angle_alpha   90.00
_cell.angle_beta   90.00
_cell.angle_gamma   90.00
#
_symmetry.space_group_name_H-M   'P 1'
#
loop_
_entity.id
_entity.type
_entity.pdbx_description
1 polymer ?
#
loop_
_entity_poly.entity_id
_entity_poly.type
_entity_poly.pdbx_seq_one_letter_code
_entity_poly.pdbx_strand_id
1 'polypeptide(L)' 'MMIVTSENIPGYTIVETVGIVRGNTIRARHIGRDLLASFRNVVGGEVREYTKLMGESREQAL' A
#
# COMPACT_ATOMS: atom_id res chain seq x y z
N MET A 1 -0.86 -0.54 17.48
CA MET A 1 0.31 -1.37 17.16
C MET A 1 1.39 -0.47 16.60
N MET A 2 2.65 -0.63 17.01
CA MET A 2 3.75 0.16 16.45
C MET A 2 4.28 -0.55 15.20
N ILE A 3 4.20 0.11 14.05
CA ILE A 3 4.70 -0.41 12.78
C ILE A 3 5.78 0.56 12.32
N VAL A 4 7.01 0.08 12.25
CA VAL A 4 8.15 0.84 11.77
C VAL A 4 8.81 0.09 10.64
N THR A 5 9.39 0.82 9.70
CA THR A 5 10.24 0.26 8.65
C THR A 5 11.69 0.13 9.10
N SER A 6 12.04 0.69 10.26
CA SER A 6 13.36 0.59 10.86
C SER A 6 13.53 -0.72 11.62
N GLU A 7 14.75 -1.26 11.61
CA GLU A 7 15.11 -2.47 12.35
C GLU A 7 15.06 -2.27 13.87
N ASN A 8 15.44 -1.08 14.34
CA ASN A 8 15.48 -0.70 15.75
C ASN A 8 14.54 0.47 16.03
N ILE A 9 14.02 0.53 17.26
CA ILE A 9 13.09 1.59 17.71
C ILE A 9 13.77 2.38 18.83
N PRO A 10 14.13 3.67 18.62
CA PRO A 10 14.78 4.48 19.64
C PRO A 10 13.96 4.56 20.94
N GLY A 11 14.60 4.32 22.09
CA GLY A 11 13.95 4.32 23.40
C GLY A 11 13.22 3.04 23.76
N TYR A 12 13.28 2.00 22.91
CA TYR A 12 12.68 0.69 23.17
C TYR A 12 13.73 -0.41 23.03
N THR A 13 13.59 -1.47 23.84
CA THR A 13 14.41 -2.68 23.75
C THR A 13 13.51 -3.86 23.36
N ILE A 14 13.84 -4.54 22.27
CA ILE A 14 13.14 -5.76 21.85
C ILE A 14 13.55 -6.88 22.81
N VAL A 15 12.58 -7.46 23.53
CA VAL A 15 12.82 -8.55 24.49
C VAL A 15 12.65 -9.94 23.87
N GLU A 16 11.93 -10.03 22.75
CA GLU A 16 11.64 -11.28 22.04
C GLU A 16 11.32 -10.98 20.56
N THR A 17 11.83 -11.83 19.66
CA THR A 17 11.50 -11.78 18.23
C THR A 17 10.73 -13.04 17.85
N VAL A 18 9.46 -12.88 17.47
CA VAL A 18 8.54 -13.99 17.15
C VAL A 18 8.76 -14.53 15.73
N GLY A 19 9.49 -13.80 14.88
CA GLY A 19 9.80 -14.18 13.49
C GLY A 19 9.20 -13.22 12.46
N ILE A 20 9.33 -13.58 11.18
CA ILE A 20 8.87 -12.75 10.06
C ILE A 20 7.38 -12.97 9.81
N VAL A 21 6.63 -11.87 9.75
CA VAL A 21 5.22 -11.83 9.30
C VAL A 21 5.11 -11.17 7.94
N ARG A 22 4.16 -11.63 7.12
CA ARG A 22 3.87 -11.08 5.78
C ARG A 22 2.36 -11.04 5.54
N GLY A 23 1.87 -9.89 5.11
CA GLY A 23 0.50 -9.70 4.61
C GLY A 23 0.52 -9.38 3.11
N ASN A 24 -0.50 -9.84 2.38
CA ASN A 24 -0.67 -9.55 0.96
C ASN A 24 -2.15 -9.29 0.68
N THR A 25 -2.44 -8.39 -0.24
CA THR A 25 -3.79 -8.22 -0.78
C THR A 25 -3.73 -7.83 -2.26
N ILE A 26 -4.77 -8.22 -3.00
CA ILE A 26 -4.92 -7.94 -4.42
C ILE A 26 -6.29 -7.31 -4.62
N ARG A 27 -6.33 -6.12 -5.21
CA ARG A 27 -7.57 -5.47 -5.63
C ARG A 27 -7.54 -5.24 -7.13
N ALA A 28 -8.59 -5.71 -7.81
CA ALA A 28 -8.84 -5.43 -9.22
C ALA A 28 -9.97 -4.40 -9.35
N ARG A 29 -9.86 -3.50 -10.33
CA ARG A 29 -10.96 -2.61 -10.73
C ARG A 29 -11.56 -3.12 -12.05
N HIS A 30 -12.80 -2.70 -12.33
CA HIS A 30 -13.49 -3.02 -13.58
C HIS A 30 -12.94 -2.19 -14.74
N ILE A 31 -12.81 -2.82 -15.92
CA ILE A 31 -12.24 -2.32 -17.19
C ILE A 31 -12.71 -0.90 -17.58
N GLY A 32 -13.95 -0.51 -17.24
CA GLY A 32 -14.50 0.80 -17.62
C GLY A 32 -13.75 2.01 -17.02
N ARG A 33 -13.08 1.84 -15.88
CA ARG A 33 -12.32 2.92 -15.21
C ARG A 33 -10.88 3.01 -15.73
N ASP A 34 -10.34 1.89 -16.20
CA ASP A 34 -8.99 1.79 -16.80
C ASP A 34 -8.92 2.51 -18.16
N LEU A 35 -10.02 2.49 -18.94
CA LEU A 35 -10.13 3.25 -20.20
C LEU A 35 -10.04 4.77 -19.96
N LEU A 36 -10.78 5.32 -18.99
CA LEU A 36 -10.71 6.76 -18.64
C LEU A 36 -9.36 7.17 -18.04
N ALA A 37 -8.69 6.26 -17.32
CA ALA A 37 -7.33 6.47 -16.83
C ALA A 37 -6.30 6.47 -17.96
N SER A 38 -6.47 5.63 -19.00
CA SER A 38 -5.61 5.64 -20.18
C SER A 38 -5.64 6.97 -20.93
N PHE A 39 -6.80 7.64 -21.01
CA PHE A 39 -6.90 8.98 -21.58
C PHE A 39 -6.23 10.05 -20.70
N ARG A 40 -6.21 9.89 -19.37
CA ARG A 40 -5.53 10.82 -18.44
C ARG A 40 -4.00 10.65 -18.40
N ASN A 41 -3.49 9.44 -18.67
CA ASN A 41 -2.04 9.19 -18.77
C ASN A 41 -1.36 10.02 -19.87
N VAL A 42 -2.10 10.41 -20.92
CA VAL A 42 -1.60 11.25 -22.02
C VAL A 42 -1.41 12.71 -21.60
N VAL A 43 -2.14 13.18 -20.59
CA VAL A 43 -2.17 14.60 -20.15
C VAL A 43 -1.18 14.86 -19.00
N GLY A 44 -0.69 13.81 -18.33
CA GLY A 44 0.21 13.91 -17.20
C GLY A 44 -0.51 14.30 -15.90
N GLY A 45 -0.24 13.57 -14.82
CA GLY A 45 -0.83 13.81 -13.50
C GLY A 45 -1.05 12.53 -12.70
N GLU A 46 -1.24 12.67 -11.39
CA GLU A 46 -1.55 11.55 -10.50
C GLU A 46 -2.91 10.93 -10.87
N VAL A 47 -2.93 9.63 -11.12
CA VAL A 47 -4.20 8.89 -11.27
C VAL A 47 -4.75 8.61 -9.87
N ARG A 48 -5.46 9.59 -9.31
CA ARG A 48 -6.05 9.55 -7.94
C ARG A 48 -6.77 8.23 -7.62
N GLU A 49 -7.35 7.58 -8.64
CA GLU A 49 -8.06 6.32 -8.49
C GLU A 49 -7.13 5.13 -8.21
N TYR A 50 -5.97 5.07 -8.86
CA TYR A 50 -4.94 4.07 -8.54
C TYR A 50 -4.24 4.39 -7.22
N THR A 51 -3.97 5.66 -6.92
CA THR A 51 -3.42 6.05 -5.61
C THR A 51 -4.33 5.62 -4.47
N LYS A 52 -5.65 5.86 -4.60
CA LYS A 52 -6.64 5.40 -3.63
C LYS A 52 -6.65 3.88 -3.51
N LEU A 53 -6.63 3.15 -4.64
CA LEU A 53 -6.61 1.70 -4.63
C LEU A 53 -5.34 1.12 -3.98
N MET A 54 -4.18 1.72 -4.25
CA MET A 54 -2.92 1.35 -3.61
C MET A 54 -2.94 1.62 -2.10
N GLY A 55 -3.50 2.75 -1.67
CA GLY A 55 -3.69 3.08 -0.26
C GLY A 55 -4.59 2.08 0.45
N GLU A 56 -5.76 1.78 -0.11
CA GLU A 56 -6.70 0.80 0.46
C GLU A 56 -6.11 -0.62 0.48
N SER A 57 -5.34 -0.99 -0.54
CA SER A 57 -4.66 -2.28 -0.59
C SER A 57 -3.57 -2.34 0.48
N ARG A 58 -2.80 -1.26 0.68
CA ARG A 58 -1.80 -1.21 1.75
C ARG A 58 -2.45 -1.38 3.12
N GLU A 59 -3.53 -0.66 3.38
CA GLU A 59 -4.23 -0.73 4.68
C GLU A 59 -4.78 -2.13 4.98
N GLN A 60 -5.29 -2.84 3.96
CA GLN A 60 -5.82 -4.20 4.15
C GLN A 60 -4.71 -5.26 4.32
N ALA A 61 -3.50 -5.00 3.81
CA ALA A 61 -2.38 -5.92 3.96
C ALA A 61 -1.67 -5.80 5.32
N LEU A 62 -1.86 -4.68 6.02
CA LEU A 62 -1.33 -4.41 7.35
C LEU A 62 -2.27 -4.92 8.44
#